data_AF-A0A523WH26-F1
#
_entry.id   AF-A0A523WH26-F1
#
_cell.length_a   1.000
_cell.length_b   1.000
_cell.length_c   1.000
_cell.angle_alpha   90.00
_cell.angle_beta   90.00
_cell.angle_gamma   90.00
#
_symmetry.space_group_name_H-M   'P 1'
#
loop_
_entity.id
_entity.type
_entity.pdbx_description
1 polymer ?
#
loop_
_entity_poly.entity_id
_entity_poly.type
_entity_poly.pdbx_seq_one_letter_code
_entity_poly.pdbx_strand_id
1 'polypeptide(L)'
;MKGKDLLSVADLSSEDIQLLISNAIDMKAGGWTSLLGEKVLALMFEKPSLRTRVSFEVAMRQLGGHTIYLSPAEVGLGKRESVPDVARVLGRYVDAIAVRTFSHQTLEVLAGYSEVPVINALSDLEHPCQALADFLTIYEKKEGLEGLTLAYVGDGNNVAHSLLLAASLTGMNFRIASPDGCQVQDRILHLAQDYAIDSGAEILCTKEPRRAVSGADVVYTDVWTSMGQEAEAERRRQIFDGYQVNSELLSLAKEDAIVMHPLPAHHGEEVAEGILDSPQSVVFDQAENRLHLQKALLADILGGLEISLGKYQ
;
A
#
# COMPACT_ATOMS: atom_id res chain seq x y z
N MET A 1 9.87 -1.07 -14.73
CA MET A 1 9.16 -2.36 -14.53
C MET A 1 8.19 -2.71 -15.67
N LYS A 2 8.54 -2.41 -16.93
CA LYS A 2 7.60 -2.53 -18.05
C LYS A 2 7.06 -3.96 -18.23
N GLY A 3 5.74 -4.08 -18.30
CA GLY A 3 5.05 -5.35 -18.53
C GLY A 3 5.04 -6.31 -17.33
N LYS A 4 5.58 -5.93 -16.17
CA LYS A 4 5.55 -6.76 -14.96
C LYS A 4 4.27 -6.54 -14.16
N ASP A 5 3.82 -7.59 -13.49
CA ASP A 5 2.79 -7.51 -12.45
C ASP A 5 3.35 -6.85 -11.18
N LEU A 6 2.46 -6.33 -10.35
CA LEU A 6 2.74 -5.95 -8.96
C LEU A 6 1.70 -6.62 -8.07
N LEU A 7 1.97 -7.83 -7.60
CA LEU A 7 1.08 -8.58 -6.71
C LEU A 7 1.48 -8.40 -5.25
N SER A 8 2.79 -8.38 -4.99
CA SER A 8 3.43 -8.22 -3.70
C SER A 8 4.44 -7.07 -3.72
N VAL A 9 4.74 -6.47 -2.57
CA VAL A 9 5.91 -5.58 -2.47
C VAL A 9 7.20 -6.33 -2.81
N ALA A 10 7.24 -7.64 -2.56
CA ALA A 10 8.38 -8.51 -2.86
C ALA A 10 8.65 -8.73 -4.37
N ASP A 11 7.75 -8.28 -5.25
CA ASP A 11 7.99 -8.27 -6.70
C ASP A 11 8.98 -7.17 -7.14
N LEU A 12 9.32 -6.27 -6.21
CA LEU A 12 10.18 -5.11 -6.41
C LEU A 12 11.55 -5.30 -5.76
N SER A 13 12.59 -4.79 -6.40
CA SER A 13 13.88 -4.57 -5.73
C SER A 13 13.89 -3.26 -4.93
N SER A 14 14.92 -3.06 -4.11
CA SER A 14 15.14 -1.78 -3.42
C SER A 14 15.25 -0.61 -4.42
N GLU A 15 15.95 -0.84 -5.52
CA GLU A 15 16.12 0.14 -6.60
C GLU A 15 14.80 0.45 -7.31
N ASP A 16 13.95 -0.56 -7.54
CA ASP A 16 12.61 -0.33 -8.11
C ASP A 16 11.78 0.59 -7.18
N ILE A 17 11.82 0.37 -5.86
CA ILE A 17 11.10 1.21 -4.88
C ILE A 17 11.66 2.64 -4.88
N GLN A 18 13.00 2.80 -4.85
CA GLN A 18 13.64 4.12 -4.88
C GLN A 18 13.30 4.88 -6.17
N LEU A 19 13.31 4.19 -7.32
CA LEU A 19 12.96 4.78 -8.61
C LEU A 19 11.48 5.21 -8.63
N LEU A 20 10.57 4.40 -8.09
CA LEU A 20 9.16 4.75 -7.96
C LEU A 20 8.95 5.99 -7.09
N ILE A 21 9.62 6.08 -5.95
CA ILE A 21 9.56 7.24 -5.06
C ILE A 21 10.08 8.48 -5.77
N SER A 22 11.26 8.41 -6.39
CA SER A 22 11.85 9.53 -7.14
C SER A 22 10.92 10.03 -8.25
N ASN A 23 10.39 9.11 -9.07
CA ASN A 23 9.48 9.47 -10.15
C ASN A 23 8.17 10.07 -9.61
N ALA A 24 7.66 9.58 -8.49
CA ALA A 24 6.45 10.13 -7.88
C ALA A 24 6.65 11.55 -7.36
N ILE A 25 7.83 11.85 -6.77
CA ILE A 25 8.23 13.20 -6.36
C ILE A 25 8.28 14.13 -7.58
N ASP A 26 8.95 13.71 -8.66
CA ASP A 26 9.05 14.49 -9.88
C ASP A 26 7.68 14.77 -10.50
N MET A 27 6.79 13.76 -10.53
CA MET A 27 5.42 13.90 -11.03
C MET A 27 4.48 14.68 -10.11
N LYS A 28 4.85 14.87 -8.84
CA LYS A 28 4.13 15.72 -7.90
C LYS A 28 4.57 17.18 -8.07
N ALA A 29 5.87 17.42 -8.17
CA ALA A 29 6.43 18.77 -8.28
C ALA A 29 6.32 19.38 -9.69
N GLY A 30 6.67 18.62 -10.73
CA GLY A 30 6.73 19.07 -12.13
C GLY A 30 5.41 18.98 -12.88
N GLY A 31 4.35 18.46 -12.24
CA GLY A 31 3.11 18.10 -12.90
C GLY A 31 3.23 16.77 -13.65
N TRP A 32 2.38 16.56 -14.66
CA TRP A 32 2.35 15.31 -15.41
C TRP A 32 2.33 15.56 -16.91
N THR A 33 3.00 14.67 -17.63
CA THR A 33 2.93 14.61 -19.09
C THR A 33 1.94 13.52 -19.49
N SER A 34 1.34 13.63 -20.68
CA SER A 34 0.49 12.57 -21.24
C SER A 34 1.35 11.38 -21.68
N LEU A 35 1.85 10.58 -20.72
CA LEU A 35 2.74 9.45 -20.94
C LEU A 35 2.01 8.18 -21.40
N LEU A 36 0.71 8.09 -21.12
CA LEU A 36 -0.12 6.91 -21.30
C LEU A 36 -1.31 7.19 -22.23
N GLY A 37 -1.11 8.04 -23.23
CA GLY A 37 -2.12 8.32 -24.25
C GLY A 37 -2.69 7.03 -24.83
N GLU A 38 -4.02 6.95 -24.92
CA GLU A 38 -4.79 5.80 -25.43
C GLU A 38 -4.74 4.52 -24.59
N LYS A 39 -3.95 4.48 -23.51
CA LYS A 39 -3.88 3.31 -22.62
C LYS A 39 -5.14 3.17 -21.78
N VAL A 40 -5.60 1.93 -21.60
CA VAL A 40 -6.79 1.61 -20.80
C VAL A 40 -6.43 0.76 -19.60
N LEU A 41 -6.85 1.18 -18.40
CA LEU A 41 -6.72 0.42 -17.16
C LEU A 41 -8.10 -0.11 -16.73
N ALA A 42 -8.23 -1.43 -16.61
CA ALA A 42 -9.40 -2.02 -15.95
C ALA A 42 -9.27 -1.90 -14.42
N LEU A 43 -10.25 -1.30 -13.78
CA LEU A 43 -10.39 -1.16 -12.34
C LEU A 43 -11.40 -2.18 -11.84
N MET A 44 -10.94 -3.36 -11.41
CA MET A 44 -11.80 -4.44 -10.94
C MET A 44 -11.91 -4.49 -9.42
N PHE A 45 -13.12 -4.35 -8.90
CA PHE A 45 -13.36 -4.21 -7.46
C PHE A 45 -14.39 -5.24 -6.99
N GLU A 46 -14.00 -6.11 -6.05
CA GLU A 46 -14.94 -6.93 -5.28
C GLU A 46 -15.34 -6.27 -3.95
N LYS A 47 -14.53 -5.32 -3.48
CA LYS A 47 -14.77 -4.50 -2.29
C LYS A 47 -14.82 -3.02 -2.67
N PRO A 48 -15.78 -2.22 -2.15
CA PRO A 48 -15.82 -0.80 -2.42
C PRO A 48 -14.56 -0.09 -1.89
N SER A 49 -14.19 1.02 -2.53
CA SER A 49 -13.12 1.91 -2.09
C SER A 49 -13.31 3.31 -2.66
N LEU A 50 -13.17 4.33 -1.81
CA LEU A 50 -13.08 5.71 -2.26
C LEU A 50 -11.66 6.00 -2.77
N ARG A 51 -10.68 5.90 -1.87
CA ARG A 51 -9.27 6.30 -2.10
C ARG A 51 -8.69 5.57 -3.30
N THR A 52 -8.68 4.24 -3.29
CA THR A 52 -8.08 3.44 -4.38
C THR A 52 -8.75 3.70 -5.72
N ARG A 53 -10.09 3.76 -5.77
CA ARG A 53 -10.81 3.97 -7.03
C ARG A 53 -10.49 5.34 -7.62
N VAL A 54 -10.65 6.39 -6.82
CA VAL A 54 -10.46 7.78 -7.27
C VAL A 54 -9.01 8.04 -7.62
N SER A 55 -8.06 7.56 -6.81
CA SER A 55 -6.64 7.82 -7.04
C SER A 55 -6.14 7.17 -8.33
N PHE A 56 -6.51 5.92 -8.63
CA PHE A 56 -6.14 5.28 -9.91
C PHE A 56 -6.82 5.93 -11.12
N GLU A 57 -8.11 6.27 -11.01
CA GLU A 57 -8.86 6.93 -12.09
C GLU A 57 -8.26 8.30 -12.43
N VAL A 58 -7.95 9.09 -11.40
CA VAL A 58 -7.29 10.39 -11.58
C VAL A 58 -5.86 10.21 -12.10
N ALA A 59 -5.10 9.22 -11.60
CA ALA A 59 -3.73 8.94 -12.08
C ALA A 59 -3.71 8.67 -13.59
N MET A 60 -4.55 7.73 -14.06
CA MET A 60 -4.66 7.41 -15.48
C MET A 60 -5.08 8.62 -16.31
N ARG A 61 -6.10 9.36 -15.84
CA ARG A 61 -6.58 10.56 -16.53
C ARG A 61 -5.50 11.64 -16.64
N GLN A 62 -4.73 11.86 -15.57
CA GLN A 62 -3.60 12.80 -15.59
C GLN A 62 -2.54 12.34 -16.60
N LEU A 63 -2.23 11.05 -16.64
CA LEU A 63 -1.28 10.49 -17.60
C LEU A 63 -1.81 10.38 -19.05
N GLY A 64 -3.05 10.83 -19.32
CA GLY A 64 -3.65 10.83 -20.67
C GLY A 64 -4.31 9.51 -21.07
N GLY A 65 -4.39 8.55 -20.15
CA GLY A 65 -5.08 7.28 -20.36
C GLY A 65 -6.53 7.29 -19.87
N HIS A 66 -7.17 6.13 -19.97
CA HIS A 66 -8.56 5.89 -19.61
C HIS A 66 -8.70 4.75 -18.60
N THR A 67 -9.78 4.76 -17.84
CA THR A 67 -10.14 3.65 -16.94
C THR A 67 -11.50 3.08 -17.26
N ILE A 68 -11.67 1.78 -17.09
CA ILE A 68 -12.96 1.10 -17.08
C ILE A 68 -13.19 0.54 -15.68
N TYR A 69 -14.23 1.00 -14.99
CA TYR A 69 -14.60 0.47 -13.68
C TYR A 69 -15.47 -0.79 -13.86
N LEU A 70 -15.07 -1.87 -13.19
CA LEU A 70 -15.77 -3.16 -13.19
C LEU A 70 -16.18 -3.48 -11.76
N SER A 71 -17.47 -3.31 -11.48
CA SER A 71 -18.06 -3.56 -10.17
C SER A 71 -18.29 -5.06 -9.91
N PRO A 72 -18.49 -5.47 -8.64
CA PRO A 72 -18.72 -6.88 -8.31
C PRO A 72 -19.95 -7.47 -9.03
N ALA A 73 -20.99 -6.64 -9.23
CA ALA A 73 -22.25 -7.05 -9.85
C ALA A 73 -22.16 -7.28 -11.36
N GLU A 74 -21.17 -6.67 -12.03
CA GLU A 74 -21.01 -6.77 -13.49
C GLU A 74 -20.25 -8.04 -13.88
N VAL A 75 -19.10 -8.28 -13.23
CA VAL A 75 -18.21 -9.41 -13.56
C VAL A 75 -18.66 -10.69 -12.85
N GLY A 76 -18.97 -10.61 -11.55
CA GLY A 76 -19.21 -11.80 -10.73
C GLY A 76 -18.01 -12.76 -10.72
N LEU A 77 -16.80 -12.21 -10.56
CA LEU A 77 -15.52 -12.92 -10.65
C LEU A 77 -15.51 -14.22 -9.83
N GLY A 78 -15.18 -15.34 -10.46
CA GLY A 78 -15.13 -16.66 -9.82
C GLY A 78 -16.49 -17.27 -9.47
N LYS A 79 -17.61 -16.55 -9.66
CA LYS A 79 -18.97 -17.03 -9.41
C LYS A 79 -19.77 -17.20 -10.70
N ARG A 80 -19.85 -16.12 -11.49
CA ARG A 80 -20.53 -16.08 -12.78
C ARG A 80 -19.61 -16.55 -13.91
N GLU A 81 -18.36 -16.11 -13.87
CA GLU A 81 -17.34 -16.43 -14.86
C GLU A 81 -16.02 -16.80 -14.16
N SER A 82 -15.25 -17.72 -14.75
CA SER A 82 -14.02 -18.19 -14.15
C SER A 82 -12.94 -17.10 -14.16
N VAL A 83 -12.09 -17.03 -13.12
CA VAL A 83 -10.98 -16.06 -13.06
C VAL A 83 -10.07 -16.17 -14.30
N PRO A 84 -9.69 -17.37 -14.79
CA PRO A 84 -8.88 -17.51 -15.99
C PRO A 84 -9.54 -16.98 -17.27
N ASP A 85 -10.86 -17.11 -17.43
CA ASP A 85 -11.55 -16.61 -18.62
C ASP A 85 -11.63 -15.09 -18.59
N VAL A 86 -12.00 -14.51 -17.44
CA VAL A 86 -12.00 -13.05 -17.24
C VAL A 86 -10.61 -12.46 -17.52
N ALA A 87 -9.54 -13.08 -17.02
CA ALA A 87 -8.17 -12.63 -17.27
C ALA A 87 -7.83 -12.58 -18.77
N ARG A 88 -8.17 -13.64 -19.52
CA ARG A 88 -7.91 -13.71 -20.97
C ARG A 88 -8.75 -12.70 -21.76
N VAL A 89 -9.99 -12.47 -21.36
CA VAL A 89 -10.88 -11.50 -22.01
C VAL A 89 -10.35 -10.09 -21.77
N LEU A 90 -10.07 -9.72 -20.52
CA LEU A 90 -9.55 -8.39 -20.18
C LEU A 90 -8.18 -8.14 -20.82
N GLY A 91 -7.27 -9.12 -20.82
CA GLY A 91 -5.96 -8.98 -21.44
C GLY A 91 -5.97 -8.75 -22.95
N ARG A 92 -7.13 -8.89 -23.62
CA ARG A 92 -7.32 -8.55 -25.03
C ARG A 92 -7.92 -7.16 -25.26
N TYR A 93 -8.45 -6.52 -24.22
CA TYR A 93 -9.20 -5.27 -24.32
C TYR A 93 -8.50 -4.07 -23.67
N VAL A 94 -7.73 -4.31 -22.62
CA VAL A 94 -7.08 -3.26 -21.83
C VAL A 94 -5.57 -3.45 -21.79
N ASP A 95 -4.85 -2.43 -21.33
CA ASP A 95 -3.38 -2.45 -21.25
C ASP A 95 -2.86 -2.86 -19.85
N ALA A 96 -3.70 -2.79 -18.83
CA ALA A 96 -3.41 -3.27 -17.47
C ALA A 96 -4.71 -3.50 -16.68
N ILE A 97 -4.61 -4.25 -15.59
CA ILE A 97 -5.72 -4.56 -14.69
C ILE A 97 -5.29 -4.24 -13.24
N ALA A 98 -5.94 -3.28 -12.59
CA ALA A 98 -5.80 -3.08 -11.15
C ALA A 98 -6.96 -3.74 -10.42
N VAL A 99 -6.65 -4.60 -9.46
CA VAL A 99 -7.63 -5.49 -8.81
C VAL A 99 -7.64 -5.28 -7.31
N ARG A 100 -8.85 -5.06 -6.77
CA ARG A 100 -9.14 -5.08 -5.33
C ARG A 100 -10.06 -6.25 -5.03
N THR A 101 -9.52 -7.31 -4.44
CA THR A 101 -10.18 -8.60 -4.24
C THR A 101 -10.18 -9.01 -2.77
N PHE A 102 -10.91 -10.08 -2.44
CA PHE A 102 -10.81 -10.73 -1.14
C PHE A 102 -9.56 -11.59 -1.03
N SER A 103 -9.26 -12.42 -2.03
CA SER A 103 -8.22 -13.46 -1.95
C SER A 103 -7.01 -13.11 -2.79
N HIS A 104 -5.82 -13.15 -2.19
CA HIS A 104 -4.57 -12.99 -2.92
C HIS A 104 -4.39 -14.05 -4.03
N GLN A 105 -4.90 -15.27 -3.82
CA GLN A 105 -4.87 -16.32 -4.83
C GLN A 105 -5.61 -15.93 -6.12
N THR A 106 -6.68 -15.12 -6.01
CA THR A 106 -7.38 -14.60 -7.19
C THR A 106 -6.45 -13.74 -8.04
N LEU A 107 -5.56 -12.94 -7.42
CA LEU A 107 -4.57 -12.13 -8.13
C LEU A 107 -3.54 -13.02 -8.86
N GLU A 108 -3.01 -14.03 -8.16
CA GLU A 108 -2.03 -14.97 -8.73
C GLU A 108 -2.60 -15.70 -9.95
N VAL A 109 -3.85 -16.16 -9.86
CA VAL A 109 -4.55 -16.80 -10.98
C VAL A 109 -4.78 -15.79 -12.11
N LEU A 110 -5.21 -14.57 -11.79
CA LEU A 110 -5.46 -13.55 -12.82
C LEU A 110 -4.19 -13.18 -13.58
N ALA A 111 -3.08 -12.97 -12.87
CA ALA A 111 -1.76 -12.71 -13.45
C ALA A 111 -1.27 -13.88 -14.31
N GLY A 112 -1.43 -15.12 -13.84
CA GLY A 112 -1.02 -16.32 -14.59
C GLY A 112 -1.77 -16.56 -15.90
N TYR A 113 -2.91 -15.91 -16.12
CA TYR A 113 -3.72 -16.03 -17.36
C TYR A 113 -3.89 -14.73 -18.13
N SER A 114 -3.40 -13.61 -17.60
CA SER A 114 -3.44 -12.30 -18.24
C SER A 114 -2.24 -12.13 -19.17
N GLU A 115 -2.46 -11.53 -20.33
CA GLU A 115 -1.38 -11.11 -21.25
C GLU A 115 -0.91 -9.67 -20.97
N VAL A 116 -1.55 -9.00 -20.00
CA VAL A 116 -1.24 -7.62 -19.58
C VAL A 116 -0.99 -7.53 -18.06
N PRO A 117 -0.26 -6.50 -17.58
CA PRO A 117 0.08 -6.36 -16.17
C PRO A 117 -1.13 -6.33 -15.22
N VAL A 118 -0.96 -6.99 -14.08
CA VAL A 118 -1.91 -7.06 -12.98
C VAL A 118 -1.34 -6.35 -11.76
N ILE A 119 -2.11 -5.41 -11.21
CA ILE A 119 -1.72 -4.60 -10.06
C ILE A 119 -2.63 -4.94 -8.88
N ASN A 120 -2.04 -5.39 -7.77
CA ASN A 120 -2.73 -5.57 -6.51
C ASN A 120 -3.06 -4.21 -5.87
N ALA A 121 -4.34 -3.86 -5.96
CA ALA A 121 -4.90 -2.65 -5.38
C ALA A 121 -5.50 -2.87 -3.97
N LEU A 122 -5.55 -4.13 -3.50
CA LEU A 122 -5.71 -4.65 -2.13
C LEU A 122 -6.17 -6.13 -2.21
N SER A 123 -5.56 -7.02 -1.43
CA SER A 123 -6.06 -8.37 -1.12
C SER A 123 -6.10 -8.61 0.40
N ASP A 124 -6.51 -9.80 0.84
CA ASP A 124 -6.37 -10.24 2.25
C ASP A 124 -4.91 -10.35 2.72
N LEU A 125 -3.98 -10.62 1.81
CA LEU A 125 -2.57 -10.80 2.13
C LEU A 125 -1.77 -9.48 2.14
N GLU A 126 -1.94 -8.63 1.14
CA GLU A 126 -1.08 -7.45 0.94
C GLU A 126 -1.83 -6.26 0.33
N HIS A 127 -1.30 -5.06 0.58
CA HIS A 127 -1.71 -3.82 -0.05
C HIS A 127 -0.48 -3.00 -0.53
N PRO A 128 0.24 -3.46 -1.58
CA PRO A 128 1.54 -2.91 -1.96
C PRO A 128 1.47 -1.43 -2.36
N CYS A 129 0.43 -1.03 -3.11
CA CYS A 129 0.23 0.37 -3.49
C CYS A 129 0.04 1.32 -2.29
N GLN A 130 -0.43 0.83 -1.14
CA GLN A 130 -0.55 1.65 0.08
C GLN A 130 0.83 1.82 0.71
N ALA A 131 1.56 0.72 0.96
CA ALA A 131 2.88 0.77 1.57
C ALA A 131 3.86 1.64 0.77
N LEU A 132 3.89 1.50 -0.55
CA LEU A 132 4.75 2.33 -1.39
C LEU A 132 4.42 3.84 -1.30
N ALA A 133 3.14 4.20 -1.18
CA ALA A 133 2.71 5.59 -1.03
C ALA A 133 3.03 6.13 0.38
N ASP A 134 2.98 5.25 1.37
CA ASP A 134 3.41 5.55 2.73
C ASP A 134 4.91 5.86 2.75
N PHE A 135 5.71 5.06 2.05
CA PHE A 135 7.16 5.25 1.94
C PHE A 135 7.52 6.53 1.18
N LEU A 136 6.77 6.89 0.13
CA LEU A 136 6.88 8.22 -0.49
C LEU A 136 6.65 9.34 0.54
N THR A 137 5.62 9.20 1.37
CA THR A 137 5.30 10.22 2.40
C THR A 137 6.38 10.31 3.47
N ILE A 138 6.89 9.17 3.94
CA ILE A 138 7.96 9.12 4.93
C ILE A 138 9.21 9.78 4.34
N TYR A 139 9.57 9.45 3.10
CA TYR A 139 10.70 10.03 2.40
C TYR A 139 10.57 11.57 2.29
N GLU A 140 9.40 12.09 1.91
CA GLU A 140 9.15 13.53 1.84
C GLU A 140 9.27 14.24 3.20
N LYS A 141 8.86 13.58 4.29
CA LYS A 141 8.80 14.18 5.63
C LYS A 141 10.08 14.03 6.43
N LYS A 142 10.87 12.98 6.15
CA LYS A 142 12.06 12.60 6.94
C LYS A 142 13.34 12.59 6.12
N GLU A 143 13.27 12.94 4.84
CA GLU A 143 14.40 13.08 3.90
C GLU A 143 15.23 11.79 3.73
N GLY A 144 14.60 10.63 3.95
CA GLY A 144 15.24 9.32 3.87
C GLY A 144 14.32 8.21 4.37
N LEU A 145 14.82 6.97 4.29
CA LEU A 145 14.14 5.76 4.77
C LEU A 145 15.09 4.90 5.62
N GLU A 146 16.32 4.74 5.14
CA GLU A 146 17.35 3.92 5.80
C GLU A 146 17.59 4.35 7.25
N GLY A 147 17.58 3.39 8.17
CA GLY A 147 17.80 3.60 9.59
C GLY A 147 16.64 4.26 10.36
N LEU A 148 15.62 4.80 9.68
CA LEU A 148 14.40 5.28 10.34
C LEU A 148 13.62 4.10 10.92
N THR A 149 12.82 4.36 11.96
CA THR A 149 11.99 3.34 12.58
C THR A 149 10.50 3.60 12.36
N LEU A 150 9.82 2.67 11.69
CA LEU A 150 8.36 2.59 11.60
C LEU A 150 7.83 1.68 12.70
N ALA A 151 7.04 2.24 13.61
CA ALA A 151 6.31 1.51 14.65
C ALA A 151 4.85 1.34 14.25
N TYR A 152 4.45 0.11 13.94
CA TYR A 152 3.06 -0.27 13.68
C TYR A 152 2.42 -0.80 14.96
N VAL A 153 1.25 -0.26 15.33
CA VAL A 153 0.49 -0.72 16.50
C VAL A 153 -0.89 -1.16 16.03
N GLY A 154 -1.19 -2.46 16.14
CA GLY A 154 -2.48 -2.99 15.71
C GLY A 154 -2.37 -4.38 15.09
N ASP A 155 -3.30 -4.69 14.20
CA ASP A 155 -3.44 -6.00 13.56
C ASP A 155 -2.33 -6.25 12.53
N GLY A 156 -1.73 -7.45 12.55
CA GLY A 156 -0.81 -7.94 11.53
C GLY A 156 -1.52 -8.27 10.21
N ASN A 157 -2.18 -7.26 9.64
CA ASN A 157 -3.02 -7.36 8.47
C ASN A 157 -2.22 -7.14 7.16
N ASN A 158 -2.94 -6.99 6.06
CA ASN A 158 -2.37 -6.74 4.74
C ASN A 158 -1.52 -5.47 4.61
N VAL A 159 -1.87 -4.39 5.33
CA VAL A 159 -1.08 -3.16 5.37
C VAL A 159 0.20 -3.40 6.16
N ALA A 160 0.11 -4.04 7.33
CA ALA A 160 1.28 -4.42 8.13
C ALA A 160 2.25 -5.33 7.34
N HIS A 161 1.73 -6.31 6.60
CA HIS A 161 2.54 -7.17 5.73
C HIS A 161 3.31 -6.36 4.67
N SER A 162 2.62 -5.49 3.93
CA SER A 162 3.27 -4.71 2.88
C SER A 162 4.25 -3.68 3.43
N LEU A 163 3.97 -3.04 4.57
CA LEU A 163 4.91 -2.13 5.23
C LEU A 163 6.14 -2.87 5.73
N LEU A 164 5.98 -4.05 6.32
CA LEU A 164 7.09 -4.89 6.77
C LEU A 164 8.02 -5.27 5.61
N LEU A 165 7.46 -5.70 4.48
CA LEU A 165 8.25 -6.04 3.28
C LEU A 165 8.96 -4.81 2.70
N ALA A 166 8.24 -3.68 2.56
CA ALA A 166 8.82 -2.43 2.05
C ALA A 166 9.96 -1.91 2.94
N ALA A 167 9.78 -1.96 4.25
CA ALA A 167 10.79 -1.56 5.23
C ALA A 167 12.05 -2.42 5.10
N SER A 168 11.85 -3.73 5.03
CA SER A 168 12.94 -4.71 4.93
C SER A 168 13.70 -4.61 3.61
N LEU A 169 13.09 -4.17 2.52
CA LEU A 169 13.76 -3.94 1.22
C LEU A 169 14.52 -2.61 1.16
N THR A 170 14.16 -1.63 1.99
CA THR A 170 14.68 -0.24 1.88
C THR A 170 15.58 0.16 3.05
N GLY A 171 15.89 -0.77 3.96
CA GLY A 171 16.76 -0.51 5.11
C GLY A 171 16.07 0.27 6.23
N MET A 172 14.74 0.42 6.19
CA MET A 172 13.97 1.03 7.26
C MET A 172 13.67 -0.02 8.34
N ASN A 173 13.86 0.33 9.61
CA ASN A 173 13.52 -0.55 10.72
C ASN A 173 12.00 -0.66 10.88
N PHE A 174 11.51 -1.88 11.12
CA PHE A 174 10.09 -2.13 11.31
C PHE A 174 9.82 -2.77 12.68
N ARG A 175 8.98 -2.11 13.48
CA ARG A 175 8.56 -2.60 14.79
C ARG A 175 7.06 -2.74 14.79
N ILE A 176 6.55 -3.91 15.17
CA ILE A 176 5.11 -4.15 15.27
C ILE A 176 4.73 -4.61 16.67
N ALA A 177 3.72 -3.95 17.23
CA ALA A 177 3.01 -4.41 18.41
C ALA A 177 1.64 -4.97 18.01
N SER A 178 1.45 -6.28 18.20
CA SER A 178 0.18 -6.97 17.92
C SER A 178 -0.23 -7.90 19.07
N PRO A 179 -1.54 -8.03 19.34
CA PRO A 179 -2.06 -9.03 20.29
C PRO A 179 -1.78 -10.47 19.85
N ASP A 180 -1.99 -11.41 20.78
CA ASP A 180 -1.92 -12.83 20.48
C ASP A 180 -2.97 -13.26 19.46
N GLY A 181 -2.54 -13.96 18.41
CA GLY A 181 -3.38 -14.41 17.32
C GLY A 181 -3.64 -13.35 16.25
N CYS A 182 -3.01 -12.18 16.36
CA CYS A 182 -3.12 -11.07 15.41
C CYS A 182 -1.75 -10.65 14.86
N GLN A 183 -0.74 -11.51 14.96
CA GLN A 183 0.59 -11.25 14.42
C GLN A 183 0.62 -11.33 12.88
N VAL A 184 1.63 -10.69 12.28
CA VAL A 184 1.96 -10.90 10.86
C VAL A 184 2.18 -12.39 10.57
N GLN A 185 1.80 -12.85 9.39
CA GLN A 185 1.96 -14.24 9.00
C GLN A 185 3.43 -14.63 8.94
N ASP A 186 3.79 -15.80 9.48
CA ASP A 186 5.17 -16.31 9.54
C ASP A 186 5.87 -16.31 8.18
N ARG A 187 5.15 -16.63 7.10
CA ARG A 187 5.72 -16.60 5.74
C ARG A 187 6.18 -15.20 5.30
N ILE A 188 5.42 -14.16 5.67
CA ILE A 188 5.77 -12.77 5.36
C ILE A 188 6.92 -12.33 6.26
N LEU A 189 6.88 -12.71 7.53
CA LEU A 189 7.95 -12.41 8.47
C LEU A 189 9.29 -13.02 8.04
N HIS A 190 9.32 -14.30 7.65
CA HIS A 190 10.54 -14.93 7.16
C HIS A 190 11.06 -14.27 5.88
N LEU A 191 10.18 -13.96 4.93
CA LEU A 191 10.57 -13.27 3.71
C LEU A 191 11.15 -11.87 4.01
N ALA A 192 10.54 -11.14 4.93
CA ALA A 192 11.04 -9.85 5.38
C ALA A 192 12.40 -9.96 6.08
N GLN A 193 12.60 -10.98 6.92
CA GLN A 193 13.88 -11.25 7.57
C GLN A 193 14.98 -11.56 6.55
N ASP A 194 14.68 -12.28 5.48
CA ASP A 194 15.63 -12.54 4.40
C ASP A 194 16.08 -11.24 3.72
N TYR A 195 15.15 -10.33 3.41
CA TYR A 195 15.49 -9.01 2.84
C TYR A 195 16.24 -8.10 3.82
N ALA A 196 15.92 -8.19 5.10
CA ALA A 196 16.57 -7.43 6.16
C ALA A 196 18.07 -7.78 6.33
N ILE A 197 18.50 -8.99 5.93
CA ILE A 197 19.92 -9.38 5.93
C ILE A 197 20.73 -8.48 5.00
N ASP A 198 20.20 -8.22 3.80
CA ASP A 198 20.90 -7.44 2.77
C ASP A 198 20.76 -5.93 2.99
N SER A 199 19.60 -5.47 3.48
CA SER A 199 19.34 -4.05 3.70
C SER A 199 19.82 -3.50 5.04
N GLY A 200 20.10 -4.37 6.02
CA GLY A 200 20.45 -3.99 7.39
C GLY A 200 19.27 -3.52 8.25
N ALA A 201 18.03 -3.67 7.76
CA ALA A 201 16.83 -3.33 8.53
C ALA A 201 16.68 -4.19 9.80
N GLU A 202 16.24 -3.59 10.90
CA GLU A 202 15.88 -4.31 12.11
C GLU A 202 14.37 -4.57 12.17
N ILE A 203 13.98 -5.81 12.47
CA ILE A 203 12.58 -6.20 12.65
C ILE A 203 12.34 -6.56 14.13
N LEU A 204 11.33 -5.94 14.74
CA LEU A 204 10.87 -6.25 16.10
C LEU A 204 9.38 -6.59 16.10
N CYS A 205 9.04 -7.85 16.39
CA CYS A 205 7.67 -8.24 16.72
C CYS A 205 7.50 -8.29 18.25
N THR A 206 6.55 -7.55 18.79
CA THR A 206 6.25 -7.51 20.22
C THR A 206 4.75 -7.50 20.48
N LYS A 207 4.36 -7.70 21.74
CA LYS A 207 2.99 -7.51 22.21
C LYS A 207 2.81 -6.18 22.93
N GLU A 208 3.88 -5.42 23.14
CA GLU A 208 3.85 -4.21 23.96
C GLU A 208 3.89 -2.96 23.07
N PRO A 209 2.77 -2.21 22.91
CA PRO A 209 2.73 -1.00 22.08
C PRO A 209 3.81 0.02 22.44
N ARG A 210 4.02 0.24 23.74
CA ARG A 210 5.05 1.14 24.26
C ARG A 210 6.46 0.77 23.80
N ARG A 211 6.76 -0.53 23.71
CA ARG A 211 8.07 -1.02 23.24
C ARG A 211 8.26 -0.80 21.74
N ALA A 212 7.22 -0.99 20.94
CA ALA A 212 7.28 -0.73 19.51
C ALA A 212 7.49 0.78 19.22
N VAL A 213 6.73 1.64 19.92
CA VAL A 213 6.70 3.09 19.68
C VAL A 213 7.90 3.85 20.26
N SER A 214 8.55 3.31 21.29
CA SER A 214 9.69 3.97 21.95
C SER A 214 10.78 4.39 20.97
N GLY A 215 10.98 5.69 20.81
CA GLY A 215 11.98 6.29 19.92
C GLY A 215 11.72 6.08 18.42
N ALA A 216 10.48 5.77 18.02
CA ALA A 216 10.12 5.63 16.60
C ALA A 216 10.08 6.98 15.86
N ASP A 217 10.37 6.94 14.56
CA ASP A 217 10.28 8.09 13.63
C ASP A 217 8.87 8.23 13.03
N VAL A 218 8.18 7.10 12.89
CA VAL A 218 6.84 6.99 12.33
C VAL A 218 6.01 6.10 13.24
N VAL A 219 4.84 6.58 13.67
CA VAL A 219 3.84 5.76 14.36
C VAL A 219 2.67 5.51 13.42
N TYR A 220 2.38 4.25 13.18
CA TYR A 220 1.38 3.80 12.22
C TYR A 220 0.35 2.92 12.91
N THR A 221 -0.92 3.10 12.57
CA THR A 221 -1.99 2.15 12.95
C THR A 221 -3.01 2.03 11.81
N ASP A 222 -3.85 1.01 11.90
CA ASP A 222 -4.95 0.74 10.99
C ASP A 222 -6.12 0.16 11.80
N VAL A 223 -7.29 0.13 11.18
CA VAL A 223 -8.50 -0.41 11.80
C VAL A 223 -8.24 -1.80 12.36
N TRP A 224 -8.66 -2.02 13.60
CA TRP A 224 -8.51 -3.34 14.22
C TRP A 224 -9.32 -4.40 13.51
N THR A 225 -10.49 -4.05 12.95
CA THR A 225 -11.36 -4.98 12.22
C THR A 225 -11.32 -4.67 10.74
N SER A 226 -10.68 -5.55 9.95
CA SER A 226 -10.56 -5.37 8.50
C SER A 226 -11.91 -5.60 7.79
N MET A 227 -12.07 -5.02 6.59
CA MET A 227 -13.26 -5.26 5.76
C MET A 227 -13.47 -6.76 5.49
N GLY A 228 -14.67 -7.27 5.80
CA GLY A 228 -15.02 -8.70 5.75
C GLY A 228 -14.97 -9.42 7.11
N GLN A 229 -14.53 -8.74 8.18
CA GLN A 229 -14.49 -9.26 9.55
C GLN A 229 -15.51 -8.57 10.47
N GLU A 230 -16.54 -7.92 9.92
CA GLU A 230 -17.47 -7.07 10.69
C GLU A 230 -18.19 -7.83 11.81
N ALA A 231 -18.42 -9.14 11.63
CA ALA A 231 -19.01 -10.00 12.65
C ALA A 231 -18.12 -10.19 13.89
N GLU A 232 -16.82 -9.92 13.79
CA GLU A 232 -15.84 -10.08 14.87
C GLU A 232 -15.54 -8.77 15.61
N ALA A 233 -16.14 -7.64 15.19
CA ALA A 233 -15.76 -6.30 15.66
C ALA A 233 -15.75 -6.16 17.19
N GLU A 234 -16.80 -6.65 17.88
CA GLU A 234 -16.89 -6.58 19.34
C GLU A 234 -15.77 -7.37 20.03
N ARG A 235 -15.50 -8.58 19.54
CA ARG A 235 -14.42 -9.43 20.07
C ARG A 235 -13.06 -8.77 19.83
N ARG A 236 -12.85 -8.18 18.66
CA ARG A 236 -11.59 -7.52 18.32
C ARG A 236 -11.37 -6.27 19.16
N ARG A 237 -12.38 -5.45 19.44
CA ARG A 237 -12.24 -4.32 20.38
C ARG A 237 -11.74 -4.75 21.76
N GLN A 238 -12.13 -5.92 22.25
CA GLN A 238 -11.62 -6.46 23.52
C GLN A 238 -10.18 -6.96 23.42
N ILE A 239 -9.82 -7.59 22.29
CA ILE A 239 -8.45 -8.08 22.05
C ILE A 239 -7.44 -6.94 21.90
N PHE A 240 -7.86 -5.84 21.26
CA PHE A 240 -7.04 -4.67 21.00
C PHE A 240 -7.14 -3.60 22.10
N ASP A 241 -7.75 -3.92 23.24
CA ASP A 241 -7.70 -3.03 24.41
C ASP A 241 -6.24 -2.74 24.80
N GLY A 242 -5.90 -1.46 24.96
CA GLY A 242 -4.53 -1.00 25.17
C GLY A 242 -3.66 -0.83 23.92
N TYR A 243 -4.16 -1.09 22.71
CA TYR A 243 -3.44 -0.87 21.44
C TYR A 243 -3.83 0.44 20.73
N GLN A 244 -4.71 1.25 21.33
CA GLN A 244 -5.08 2.56 20.77
C GLN A 244 -3.86 3.49 20.70
N VAL A 245 -3.63 4.07 19.52
CA VAL A 245 -2.68 5.17 19.37
C VAL A 245 -3.30 6.44 19.95
N ASN A 246 -2.79 6.85 21.10
CA ASN A 246 -3.20 8.04 21.83
C ASN A 246 -1.99 8.91 22.21
N SER A 247 -2.23 10.09 22.78
CA SER A 247 -1.17 11.05 23.11
C SER A 247 -0.12 10.49 24.08
N GLU A 248 -0.52 9.60 24.99
CA GLU A 248 0.41 8.96 25.93
C GLU A 248 1.37 8.03 25.17
N LEU A 249 0.86 7.19 24.29
CA LEU A 249 1.69 6.30 23.48
C LEU A 249 2.61 7.09 22.54
N LEU A 250 2.07 8.12 21.87
CA LEU A 250 2.83 8.98 20.97
C LEU A 250 3.95 9.75 21.68
N SER A 251 3.78 10.09 22.96
CA SER A 251 4.83 10.76 23.76
C SER A 251 6.11 9.93 23.94
N LEU A 252 6.06 8.62 23.64
CA LEU A 252 7.23 7.74 23.67
C LEU A 252 8.00 7.73 22.35
N ALA A 253 7.41 8.21 21.26
CA ALA A 253 8.09 8.36 19.98
C ALA A 253 9.07 9.55 20.02
N LYS A 254 9.83 9.78 18.94
CA LYS A 254 10.64 11.00 18.81
C LYS A 254 9.75 12.25 18.80
N GLU A 255 10.30 13.39 19.23
CA GLU A 255 9.56 14.67 19.23
C GLU A 255 9.08 15.08 17.83
N ASP A 256 9.84 14.73 16.79
CA ASP A 256 9.55 14.98 15.38
C ASP A 256 8.94 13.76 14.66
N ALA A 257 8.39 12.80 15.42
CA ALA A 257 7.72 11.65 14.85
C ALA A 257 6.43 12.06 14.14
N ILE A 258 6.14 11.39 13.03
CA ILE A 258 4.90 11.56 12.27
C ILE A 258 3.91 10.44 12.57
N VAL A 259 2.61 10.74 12.47
CA VAL A 259 1.52 9.78 12.66
C VAL A 259 0.84 9.48 11.32
N MET A 260 0.70 8.20 11.01
CA MET A 260 0.17 7.70 9.73
C MET A 260 -0.96 6.68 9.93
N HIS A 261 -1.89 6.66 8.97
CA HIS A 261 -3.07 5.79 8.96
C HIS A 261 -3.61 5.68 7.52
N PRO A 262 -3.87 4.47 6.97
CA PRO A 262 -4.20 4.27 5.55
C PRO A 262 -5.62 4.74 5.19
N LEU A 263 -6.45 4.92 6.21
CA LEU A 263 -7.87 5.30 6.17
C LEU A 263 -8.77 4.19 5.57
N PRO A 264 -10.04 4.10 6.01
CA PRO A 264 -10.75 5.01 6.90
C PRO A 264 -10.36 4.77 8.36
N ALA A 265 -10.37 5.82 9.19
CA ALA A 265 -10.12 5.68 10.62
C ALA A 265 -11.45 5.60 11.39
N HIS A 266 -11.48 4.83 12.47
CA HIS A 266 -12.49 4.86 13.51
C HIS A 266 -11.93 5.60 14.73
N HIS A 267 -12.20 6.90 14.78
CA HIS A 267 -11.84 7.72 15.92
C HIS A 267 -12.44 7.15 17.22
N GLY A 268 -11.59 6.98 18.24
CA GLY A 268 -11.96 6.35 19.51
C GLY A 268 -11.71 4.84 19.56
N GLU A 269 -11.38 4.17 18.44
CA GLU A 269 -10.92 2.77 18.40
C GLU A 269 -9.40 2.71 18.24
N GLU A 270 -8.88 2.44 17.03
CA GLU A 270 -7.43 2.29 16.80
C GLU A 270 -6.63 3.56 17.06
N VAL A 271 -7.29 4.71 16.93
CA VAL A 271 -6.70 6.03 17.13
C VAL A 271 -7.64 6.89 17.98
N ALA A 272 -7.09 7.54 18.99
CA ALA A 272 -7.86 8.44 19.85
C ALA A 272 -8.38 9.67 19.08
N GLU A 273 -9.44 10.28 19.58
CA GLU A 273 -9.98 11.53 19.01
C GLU A 273 -8.91 12.63 18.94
N GLY A 274 -8.90 13.39 17.84
CA GLY A 274 -7.98 14.53 17.62
C GLY A 274 -6.53 14.17 17.29
N ILE A 275 -6.11 12.90 17.38
CA ILE A 275 -4.73 12.51 17.02
C ILE A 275 -4.45 12.72 15.53
N LEU A 276 -5.41 12.36 14.67
CA LEU A 276 -5.26 12.54 13.21
C LEU A 276 -5.42 14.01 12.76
N ASP A 277 -5.90 14.88 13.64
CA ASP A 277 -5.97 16.32 13.41
C ASP A 277 -4.75 17.06 14.00
N SER A 278 -3.83 16.33 14.63
CA SER A 278 -2.64 16.90 15.27
C SER A 278 -1.61 17.35 14.22
N PRO A 279 -0.72 18.31 14.56
CA PRO A 279 0.35 18.74 13.67
C PRO A 279 1.34 17.63 13.28
N GLN A 280 1.42 16.54 14.06
CA GLN A 280 2.26 15.38 13.74
C GLN A 280 1.60 14.44 12.74
N SER A 281 0.29 14.55 12.52
CA SER A 281 -0.41 13.70 11.58
C SER A 281 -0.14 14.12 10.14
N VAL A 282 0.18 13.13 9.31
CA VAL A 282 0.39 13.32 7.86
C VAL A 282 -0.60 12.50 7.03
N VAL A 283 -1.73 12.09 7.61
CA VAL A 283 -2.69 11.16 6.97
C VAL A 283 -3.28 11.66 5.66
N PHE A 284 -3.42 12.98 5.49
CA PHE A 284 -3.92 13.55 4.24
C PHE A 284 -2.83 13.69 3.18
N ASP A 285 -1.60 14.02 3.57
CA ASP A 285 -0.45 13.96 2.66
C ASP A 285 -0.21 12.51 2.19
N GLN A 286 -0.33 11.55 3.12
CA GLN A 286 -0.31 10.12 2.85
C GLN A 286 -1.40 9.71 1.86
N ALA A 287 -2.63 10.18 2.05
CA ALA A 287 -3.75 9.90 1.16
C ALA A 287 -3.56 10.54 -0.23
N GLU A 288 -3.00 11.74 -0.32
CA GLU A 288 -2.64 12.40 -1.57
C GLU A 288 -1.55 11.61 -2.32
N ASN A 289 -0.52 11.15 -1.61
CA ASN A 289 0.60 10.41 -2.19
C ASN A 289 0.22 9.07 -2.82
N ARG A 290 -0.97 8.53 -2.49
CA ARG A 290 -1.57 7.42 -3.25
C ARG A 290 -1.68 7.74 -4.74
N LEU A 291 -2.10 8.95 -5.10
CA LEU A 291 -2.23 9.40 -6.49
C LEU A 291 -0.86 9.47 -7.16
N HIS A 292 0.10 10.15 -6.53
CA HIS A 292 1.41 10.41 -7.13
C HIS A 292 2.22 9.13 -7.32
N LEU A 293 2.21 8.25 -6.33
CA LEU A 293 2.83 6.95 -6.48
C LEU A 293 2.17 6.11 -7.57
N GLN A 294 0.83 6.06 -7.62
CA GLN A 294 0.14 5.29 -8.66
C GLN A 294 0.42 5.83 -10.06
N LYS A 295 0.62 7.15 -10.24
CA LYS A 295 1.10 7.70 -11.51
C LYS A 295 2.46 7.13 -11.89
N ALA A 296 3.43 7.19 -10.99
CA ALA A 296 4.77 6.66 -11.23
C ALA A 296 4.73 5.16 -11.56
N LEU A 297 3.97 4.39 -10.79
CA LEU A 297 3.77 2.95 -10.99
C LEU A 297 3.18 2.64 -12.36
N LEU A 298 2.08 3.29 -12.73
CA LEU A 298 1.42 3.07 -14.01
C LEU A 298 2.33 3.47 -15.18
N ALA A 299 3.00 4.62 -15.09
CA ALA A 299 3.92 5.08 -16.11
C ALA A 299 5.09 4.10 -16.31
N ASP A 300 5.61 3.52 -15.24
CA ASP A 300 6.71 2.55 -15.31
C ASP A 300 6.26 1.17 -15.83
N ILE A 301 5.13 0.65 -15.34
CA ILE A 301 4.59 -0.65 -15.78
C ILE A 301 4.15 -0.61 -17.26
N LEU A 302 3.55 0.49 -17.70
CA LEU A 302 3.03 0.62 -19.08
C LEU A 302 4.06 1.20 -20.06
N GLY A 303 5.29 1.48 -19.62
CA GLY A 303 6.39 1.96 -20.46
C GLY A 303 6.30 3.43 -20.88
N GLY A 304 5.52 4.24 -20.16
CA GLY A 304 5.41 5.69 -20.38
C GLY A 304 6.70 6.46 -20.07
N LEU A 305 7.59 5.89 -19.25
CA LEU A 305 8.89 6.49 -18.89
C LEU A 305 10.01 6.23 -19.91
N GLU A 306 9.77 5.38 -20.93
CA GLU A 306 10.73 5.11 -22.00
C GLU A 306 10.75 6.20 -23.09
N ILE A 307 9.92 7.24 -22.99
CA ILE A 307 9.98 8.39 -23.89
C ILE A 307 11.21 9.24 -23.53
N SER A 308 12.36 8.76 -24.01
CA SER A 308 13.62 9.49 -24.01
C SER A 308 13.47 10.83 -24.76
N LEU A 309 14.12 11.85 -24.20
CA LEU A 309 14.31 13.23 -24.67
C LEU A 309 14.90 13.30 -26.10
N GLY A 310 14.16 12.85 -27.11
CA GLY A 310 14.66 12.72 -28.48
C GLY A 310 13.78 13.31 -29.57
N LYS A 311 12.68 13.99 -29.22
CA LYS A 311 11.76 14.57 -30.21
C LYS A 311 11.26 15.97 -29.84
N TYR A 312 12.18 16.86 -29.48
CA TYR A 312 12.00 18.31 -29.65
C TYR A 312 13.38 18.96 -29.84
N GLN A 313 13.91 18.84 -31.06
CA GLN A 313 14.81 19.81 -31.68
C GLN A 313 14.41 19.96 -33.15
#